data_AF-A0A367M3B8-F1
#
_entry.id   AF-A0A367M3B8-F1
#
_cell.length_a   1.000
_cell.length_b   1.000
_cell.length_c   1.000
_cell.angle_alpha   90.00
_cell.angle_beta   90.00
_cell.angle_gamma   90.00
#
_symmetry.space_group_name_H-M   'P 1'
#
loop_
_entity.id
_entity.type
_entity.pdbx_description
1 polymer ?
#
loop_
_entity_poly.entity_id
_entity_poly.type
_entity_poly.pdbx_seq_one_letter_code
_entity_poly.pdbx_strand_id
1 'polypeptide(L)'
;SLGEKNSLGCGSIEHKMGIKASATCVMNFDGATGWLVGEVNKGLAAMFTMMNYERLGVGIQGLATGERSYQSAIEYARERIQSRAPTGPVAKDKAADPIIVHPDVRRMLLTMKALNEGGRAFSSYVAMQLDTAKYSEDAVTRKRAEELVALLTPVAKAFLTDMGLETTIHGQQIFGGHGFIREWGQEQLVRDCRITQIYEGTNGIQALDLVGRKVIGSGGAFSRHFTNEIKAFVASADEALGEFSKPLAAAVENLEELTAWLLDRAKGNPNEIGAASVEYLHVFGYTAYAYMWALMARTALAKQGEDDFYASKLGTARFYFARLLPRIHSLSASVRAGSESLYLLDAEQF
;
A
#
# COMPACT_ATOMS: atom_id res chain seq x y z
N SER A 1 -24.96 -36.03 -14.13
CA SER A 1 -25.70 -34.77 -13.96
C SER A 1 -25.29 -34.14 -12.64
N LEU A 2 -25.43 -32.82 -12.48
CA LEU A 2 -25.46 -32.23 -11.14
C LEU A 2 -26.77 -32.64 -10.44
N GLY A 3 -26.75 -32.75 -9.11
CA GLY A 3 -27.92 -33.13 -8.30
C GLY A 3 -28.98 -32.03 -8.19
N GLU A 4 -29.87 -32.14 -7.20
CA GLU A 4 -30.88 -31.12 -6.92
C GLU A 4 -30.24 -29.79 -6.50
N LYS A 5 -30.91 -28.68 -6.83
CA LYS A 5 -30.47 -27.35 -6.40
C LYS A 5 -30.70 -27.19 -4.89
N ASN A 6 -29.69 -26.68 -4.19
CA ASN A 6 -29.81 -26.29 -2.79
C ASN A 6 -30.71 -25.04 -2.64
N SER A 7 -31.33 -24.86 -1.48
CA SER A 7 -32.28 -23.78 -1.19
C SER A 7 -31.57 -22.44 -0.88
N LEU A 8 -30.81 -21.92 -1.83
CA LEU A 8 -30.16 -20.61 -1.77
C LEU A 8 -30.27 -19.86 -3.10
N GLY A 9 -30.29 -18.53 -3.05
CA GLY A 9 -30.45 -17.70 -4.25
C GLY A 9 -30.00 -16.25 -4.10
N CYS A 10 -29.73 -15.60 -5.24
CA CYS A 10 -29.45 -14.17 -5.33
C CYS A 10 -30.79 -13.39 -5.36
N GLY A 11 -31.03 -12.56 -4.34
CA GLY A 11 -32.24 -11.74 -4.20
C GLY A 11 -32.17 -10.41 -4.96
N SER A 12 -30.99 -9.79 -5.02
CA SER A 12 -30.74 -8.54 -5.74
C SER A 12 -29.26 -8.37 -6.06
N ILE A 13 -28.95 -7.43 -6.97
CA ILE A 13 -27.58 -7.04 -7.33
C ILE A 13 -27.39 -5.55 -7.06
N GLU A 14 -26.27 -5.19 -6.42
CA GLU A 14 -25.96 -3.81 -6.02
C GLU A 14 -25.52 -2.92 -7.20
N HIS A 15 -26.02 -1.68 -7.21
CA HIS A 15 -25.60 -0.62 -8.14
C HIS A 15 -24.36 0.11 -7.61
N LYS A 16 -23.19 -0.29 -8.12
CA LYS A 16 -21.88 0.18 -7.62
C LYS A 16 -21.29 1.34 -8.42
N MET A 17 -20.41 2.10 -7.77
CA MET A 17 -19.55 3.11 -8.39
C MET A 17 -18.63 2.50 -9.47
N GLY A 18 -17.88 1.46 -9.11
CA GLY A 18 -16.94 0.75 -9.97
C GLY A 18 -17.16 -0.76 -9.94
N ILE A 19 -16.25 -1.52 -10.56
CA ILE A 19 -16.24 -2.99 -10.67
C ILE A 19 -17.61 -3.56 -11.06
N LYS A 20 -18.30 -2.87 -11.98
CA LYS A 20 -19.72 -3.11 -12.28
C LYS A 20 -20.00 -4.51 -12.85
N ALA A 21 -19.01 -5.12 -13.50
CA ALA A 21 -19.10 -6.47 -14.02
C ALA A 21 -19.05 -7.56 -12.93
N SER A 22 -18.57 -7.23 -11.74
CA SER A 22 -18.61 -8.14 -10.58
C SER A 22 -19.99 -8.06 -9.93
N ALA A 23 -20.78 -9.13 -10.00
CA ALA A 23 -22.08 -9.18 -9.35
C ALA A 23 -21.90 -9.20 -7.82
N THR A 24 -22.38 -8.16 -7.16
CA THR A 24 -22.40 -8.07 -5.69
C THR A 24 -23.83 -8.25 -5.27
N CYS A 25 -24.11 -9.31 -4.52
CA CYS A 25 -25.45 -9.84 -4.38
C CYS A 25 -25.91 -9.83 -2.92
N VAL A 26 -27.19 -9.57 -2.71
CA VAL A 26 -27.89 -10.01 -1.50
C VAL A 26 -28.18 -11.51 -1.68
N MET A 27 -27.68 -12.34 -0.78
CA MET A 27 -27.84 -13.80 -0.82
C MET A 27 -28.86 -14.26 0.23
N ASN A 28 -29.88 -15.01 -0.22
CA ASN A 28 -30.91 -15.58 0.63
C ASN A 28 -30.66 -17.07 0.83
N PHE A 29 -30.74 -17.53 2.07
CA PHE A 29 -30.59 -18.93 2.47
C PHE A 29 -31.82 -19.31 3.30
N ASP A 30 -32.70 -20.17 2.77
CA ASP A 30 -33.93 -20.60 3.45
C ASP A 30 -34.03 -22.13 3.41
N GLY A 31 -33.84 -22.78 4.56
CA GLY A 31 -33.68 -24.22 4.63
C GLY A 31 -32.49 -24.76 3.81
N ALA A 32 -31.50 -23.90 3.52
CA ALA A 32 -30.31 -24.29 2.77
C ALA A 32 -29.52 -25.35 3.54
N THR A 33 -29.18 -26.45 2.86
CA THR A 33 -28.32 -27.48 3.45
C THR A 33 -26.89 -26.98 3.51
N GLY A 34 -26.25 -27.08 4.67
CA GLY A 34 -24.85 -26.71 4.89
C GLY A 34 -24.09 -27.80 5.63
N TRP A 35 -22.76 -27.82 5.45
CA TRP A 35 -21.86 -28.71 6.17
C TRP A 35 -20.91 -27.88 7.02
N LEU A 36 -20.66 -28.34 8.24
CA LEU A 36 -19.71 -27.70 9.13
C LEU A 36 -18.29 -27.83 8.57
N VAL A 37 -17.58 -26.71 8.47
CA VAL A 37 -16.16 -26.67 8.12
C VAL A 37 -15.35 -26.53 9.41
N GLY A 38 -14.54 -27.55 9.72
CA GLY A 38 -13.75 -27.59 10.96
C GLY A 38 -14.62 -27.90 12.19
N GLU A 39 -14.34 -27.21 13.29
CA GLU A 39 -14.98 -27.46 14.59
C GLU A 39 -16.19 -26.54 14.85
N VAL A 40 -17.14 -27.04 15.65
CA VAL A 40 -18.30 -26.28 16.10
C VAL A 40 -17.83 -25.00 16.80
N ASN A 41 -18.47 -23.86 16.48
CA ASN A 41 -18.17 -22.53 17.04
C ASN A 41 -16.76 -21.98 16.73
N LYS A 42 -16.06 -22.50 15.71
CA LYS A 42 -14.75 -22.00 15.24
C LYS A 42 -14.78 -21.29 13.88
N GLY A 43 -15.95 -20.88 13.41
CA GLY A 43 -16.14 -20.28 12.08
C GLY A 43 -15.26 -19.05 11.80
N LEU A 44 -15.15 -18.11 12.75
CA LEU A 44 -14.29 -16.93 12.58
C LEU A 44 -12.81 -17.32 12.43
N ALA A 45 -12.31 -18.22 13.28
CA ALA A 45 -10.93 -18.68 13.19
C ALA A 45 -10.65 -19.36 11.85
N ALA A 46 -11.58 -20.18 11.36
CA ALA A 46 -11.50 -20.79 10.03
C ALA A 46 -11.45 -19.74 8.92
N MET A 47 -12.31 -18.71 8.95
CA MET A 47 -12.29 -17.61 7.97
C MET A 47 -10.97 -16.83 7.97
N PHE A 48 -10.37 -16.59 9.15
CA PHE A 48 -9.11 -15.85 9.25
C PHE A 48 -7.91 -16.58 8.61
N THR A 49 -7.99 -17.90 8.41
CA THR A 49 -6.91 -18.64 7.71
C THR A 49 -6.73 -18.20 6.26
N MET A 50 -7.82 -17.81 5.59
CA MET A 50 -7.81 -17.35 4.19
C MET A 50 -7.53 -15.85 4.09
N MET A 51 -7.82 -15.10 5.16
CA MET A 51 -7.83 -13.63 5.16
C MET A 51 -6.46 -13.02 4.83
N ASN A 52 -5.35 -13.67 5.19
CA ASN A 52 -4.01 -13.15 4.88
C ASN A 52 -3.75 -13.10 3.36
N TYR A 53 -4.20 -14.11 2.61
CA TYR A 53 -4.08 -14.16 1.15
C TYR A 53 -5.05 -13.15 0.51
N GLU A 54 -6.29 -13.08 0.99
CA GLU A 54 -7.29 -12.13 0.48
C GLU A 54 -6.85 -10.68 0.66
N ARG A 55 -6.32 -10.33 1.84
CA ARG A 55 -5.77 -8.99 2.13
C ARG A 55 -4.64 -8.61 1.18
N LEU A 56 -3.70 -9.53 0.93
CA LEU A 56 -2.63 -9.29 -0.05
C LEU A 56 -3.22 -9.15 -1.46
N GLY A 57 -4.16 -10.00 -1.84
CA GLY A 57 -4.86 -9.95 -3.14
C GLY A 57 -5.54 -8.60 -3.38
N VAL A 58 -6.24 -8.09 -2.37
CA VAL A 58 -6.86 -6.75 -2.41
C VAL A 58 -5.81 -5.63 -2.53
N GLY A 59 -4.70 -5.74 -1.78
CA GLY A 59 -3.55 -4.83 -1.93
C GLY A 59 -3.03 -4.80 -3.37
N ILE A 60 -2.89 -5.98 -3.99
CA ILE A 60 -2.44 -6.14 -5.37
C ILE A 60 -3.45 -5.55 -6.37
N GLN A 61 -4.75 -5.62 -6.12
CA GLN A 61 -5.76 -4.99 -6.99
C GLN A 61 -5.61 -3.46 -7.02
N GLY A 62 -5.41 -2.83 -5.86
CA GLY A 62 -5.12 -1.39 -5.78
C GLY A 62 -3.85 -1.02 -6.55
N LEU A 63 -2.76 -1.77 -6.30
CA LEU A 63 -1.49 -1.62 -7.02
C LEU A 63 -1.63 -1.80 -8.54
N ALA A 64 -2.34 -2.83 -9.00
CA ALA A 64 -2.49 -3.13 -10.42
C ALA A 64 -3.29 -2.03 -11.14
N THR A 65 -4.30 -1.46 -10.49
CA THR A 65 -5.08 -0.36 -11.02
C THR A 65 -4.23 0.92 -11.14
N GLY A 66 -3.41 1.20 -10.13
CA GLY A 66 -2.40 2.27 -10.17
C GLY A 66 -1.35 2.05 -11.28
N GLU A 67 -0.87 0.83 -11.49
CA GLU A 67 0.07 0.50 -12.56
C GLU A 67 -0.53 0.74 -13.94
N ARG A 68 -1.77 0.30 -14.18
CA ARG A 68 -2.43 0.52 -15.47
C ARG A 68 -2.64 2.01 -15.75
N SER A 69 -2.98 2.78 -14.71
CA SER A 69 -3.12 4.23 -14.78
C SER A 69 -1.77 4.89 -15.12
N TYR A 70 -0.66 4.44 -14.51
CA TYR A 70 0.69 4.91 -14.83
C TYR A 70 1.08 4.67 -16.28
N GLN A 71 0.92 3.45 -16.78
CA GLN A 71 1.31 3.09 -18.15
C GLN A 71 0.62 3.97 -19.19
N SER A 72 -0.69 4.18 -19.04
CA SER A 72 -1.45 5.05 -19.94
C SER A 72 -1.09 6.54 -19.77
N ALA A 73 -0.83 6.99 -18.54
CA ALA A 73 -0.43 8.38 -18.27
C ALA A 73 0.95 8.72 -18.83
N ILE A 74 1.93 7.80 -18.75
CA ILE A 74 3.27 8.05 -19.30
C ILE A 74 3.26 8.09 -20.83
N GLU A 75 2.47 7.21 -21.47
CA GLU A 75 2.25 7.24 -22.92
C GLU A 75 1.64 8.58 -23.35
N TYR A 76 0.53 8.97 -22.72
CA TYR A 76 -0.14 10.23 -23.00
C TYR A 76 0.78 11.45 -22.80
N ALA A 77 1.55 11.47 -21.71
CA ALA A 77 2.43 12.60 -21.38
C ALA A 77 3.59 12.78 -22.38
N ARG A 78 4.02 11.70 -23.04
CA ARG A 78 5.08 11.73 -24.07
C ARG A 78 4.58 12.28 -25.40
N GLU A 79 3.30 12.19 -25.68
CA GLU A 79 2.71 12.57 -26.97
C GLU A 79 1.96 13.91 -26.92
N ARG A 80 1.21 14.14 -25.84
CA ARG A 80 0.39 15.35 -25.70
C ARG A 80 1.27 16.59 -25.66
N ILE A 81 1.14 17.47 -26.65
CA ILE A 81 1.83 18.76 -26.67
C ILE A 81 0.98 19.86 -26.02
N GLN A 82 1.59 20.65 -25.14
CA GLN A 82 0.99 21.87 -24.58
C GLN A 82 2.05 22.75 -23.91
N SER A 83 2.05 24.05 -24.21
CA SER A 83 3.02 25.04 -23.69
C SER A 83 4.48 24.70 -23.99
N ARG A 84 5.43 25.50 -23.50
CA ARG A 84 6.88 25.25 -23.62
C ARG A 84 7.50 24.87 -22.30
N ALA A 85 8.59 24.11 -22.33
CA ALA A 85 9.34 23.79 -21.12
C ALA A 85 9.88 25.09 -20.47
N PRO A 86 9.98 25.14 -19.13
CA PRO A 86 10.52 26.30 -18.42
C PRO A 86 11.96 26.68 -18.81
N THR A 87 12.73 25.72 -19.33
CA THR A 87 14.12 25.90 -19.78
C THR A 87 14.23 26.27 -21.27
N GLY A 88 13.12 26.60 -21.92
CA GLY A 88 13.03 26.89 -23.36
C GLY A 88 12.56 25.68 -24.19
N PRO A 89 12.25 25.89 -25.49
CA PRO A 89 11.64 24.87 -26.34
C PRO A 89 12.47 23.60 -26.45
N VAL A 90 11.85 22.44 -26.16
CA VAL A 90 12.45 21.10 -26.32
C VAL A 90 12.14 20.52 -27.70
N ALA A 91 10.88 20.59 -28.13
CA ALA A 91 10.46 20.23 -29.49
C ALA A 91 10.45 21.49 -30.35
N LYS A 92 11.65 21.90 -30.80
CA LYS A 92 11.88 23.18 -31.51
C LYS A 92 11.12 23.28 -32.83
N ASP A 93 10.83 22.13 -33.43
CA ASP A 93 10.10 21.94 -34.68
C ASP A 93 8.57 21.93 -34.52
N LYS A 94 8.05 21.83 -33.29
CA LYS A 94 6.60 21.80 -33.00
C LYS A 94 6.12 23.12 -32.41
N ALA A 95 4.80 23.35 -32.39
CA ALA A 95 4.19 24.55 -31.80
C ALA A 95 4.24 24.57 -30.25
N ALA A 96 4.35 23.40 -29.61
CA ALA A 96 4.44 23.21 -28.18
C ALA A 96 5.26 21.96 -27.85
N ASP A 97 5.69 21.83 -26.60
CA ASP A 97 6.45 20.69 -26.11
C ASP A 97 5.53 19.61 -25.53
N PRO A 98 5.93 18.32 -25.58
CA PRO A 98 5.24 17.25 -24.87
C PRO A 98 5.14 17.55 -23.37
N ILE A 99 3.99 17.29 -22.75
CA ILE A 99 3.74 17.71 -21.37
C ILE A 99 4.67 17.05 -20.34
N ILE A 100 5.33 15.93 -20.67
CA ILE A 100 6.34 15.28 -19.83
C ILE A 100 7.55 16.17 -19.49
N VAL A 101 7.76 17.27 -20.21
CA VAL A 101 8.82 18.23 -19.89
C VAL A 101 8.48 19.10 -18.68
N HIS A 102 7.19 19.21 -18.32
CA HIS A 102 6.73 20.09 -17.26
C HIS A 102 7.03 19.51 -15.87
N PRO A 103 7.61 20.30 -14.94
CA PRO A 103 8.01 19.79 -13.62
C PRO A 103 6.90 19.08 -12.84
N ASP A 104 5.67 19.58 -12.89
CA ASP A 104 4.56 18.98 -12.16
C ASP A 104 4.12 17.64 -12.76
N VAL A 105 4.10 17.52 -14.10
CA VAL A 105 3.83 16.25 -14.79
C VAL A 105 4.91 15.22 -14.45
N ARG A 106 6.19 15.64 -14.41
CA ARG A 106 7.30 14.77 -13.97
C ARG A 106 7.14 14.35 -12.51
N ARG A 107 6.77 15.27 -11.62
CA ARG A 107 6.48 14.96 -10.21
C ARG A 107 5.39 13.91 -10.08
N MET A 108 4.26 14.07 -10.77
CA MET A 108 3.15 13.10 -10.74
C MET A 108 3.58 11.74 -11.29
N LEU A 109 4.23 11.69 -12.47
CA LEU A 109 4.72 10.45 -13.05
C LEU A 109 5.75 9.74 -12.17
N LEU A 110 6.65 10.49 -11.53
CA LEU A 110 7.61 9.92 -10.59
C LEU A 110 6.95 9.42 -9.30
N THR A 111 5.93 10.11 -8.78
CA THR A 111 5.13 9.60 -7.66
C THR A 111 4.47 8.28 -8.03
N MET A 112 3.76 8.22 -9.17
CA MET A 112 3.10 7.00 -9.64
C MET A 112 4.10 5.85 -9.80
N LYS A 113 5.23 6.09 -10.49
CA LYS A 113 6.28 5.08 -10.69
C LYS A 113 6.88 4.61 -9.37
N ALA A 114 7.19 5.54 -8.46
CA ALA A 114 7.81 5.23 -7.17
C ALA A 114 6.88 4.41 -6.26
N LEU A 115 5.59 4.72 -6.25
CA LEU A 115 4.58 3.98 -5.48
C LEU A 115 4.31 2.61 -6.09
N ASN A 116 4.13 2.51 -7.41
CA ASN A 116 3.83 1.23 -8.07
C ASN A 116 5.01 0.25 -7.99
N GLU A 117 6.23 0.70 -8.24
CA GLU A 117 7.39 -0.19 -8.19
C GLU A 117 7.76 -0.59 -6.75
N GLY A 118 7.64 0.35 -5.80
CA GLY A 118 7.77 0.04 -4.36
C GLY A 118 6.71 -0.95 -3.90
N GLY A 119 5.46 -0.77 -4.32
CA GLY A 119 4.34 -1.67 -4.01
C GLY A 119 4.48 -3.06 -4.63
N ARG A 120 5.02 -3.17 -5.83
CA ARG A 120 5.31 -4.46 -6.46
C ARG A 120 6.40 -5.22 -5.70
N ALA A 121 7.46 -4.53 -5.29
CA ALA A 121 8.50 -5.13 -4.46
C ALA A 121 7.95 -5.56 -3.09
N PHE A 122 7.17 -4.70 -2.42
CA PHE A 122 6.60 -5.00 -1.11
C PHE A 122 5.56 -6.13 -1.15
N SER A 123 4.66 -6.15 -2.14
CA SER A 123 3.72 -7.27 -2.30
C SER A 123 4.42 -8.59 -2.57
N SER A 124 5.50 -8.58 -3.37
CA SER A 124 6.33 -9.77 -3.59
C SER A 124 7.03 -10.22 -2.31
N TYR A 125 7.55 -9.29 -1.51
CA TYR A 125 8.14 -9.58 -0.21
C TYR A 125 7.12 -10.23 0.74
N VAL A 126 5.90 -9.68 0.85
CA VAL A 126 4.85 -10.26 1.69
C VAL A 126 4.40 -11.63 1.17
N ALA A 127 4.31 -11.82 -0.16
CA ALA A 127 4.03 -13.12 -0.76
C ALA A 127 5.10 -14.17 -0.40
N MET A 128 6.38 -13.80 -0.43
CA MET A 128 7.47 -14.68 0.00
C MET A 128 7.34 -15.07 1.48
N GLN A 129 6.92 -14.15 2.35
CA GLN A 129 6.67 -14.47 3.75
C GLN A 129 5.46 -15.41 3.92
N LEU A 130 4.40 -15.26 3.11
CA LEU A 130 3.26 -16.19 3.11
C LEU A 130 3.69 -17.61 2.75
N ASP A 131 4.49 -17.76 1.70
CA ASP A 131 5.02 -19.07 1.29
C ASP A 131 5.96 -19.63 2.35
N THR A 132 6.84 -18.81 2.93
CA THR A 132 7.74 -19.23 4.00
C THR A 132 6.98 -19.69 5.24
N ALA A 133 5.93 -18.97 5.64
CA ALA A 133 5.06 -19.33 6.76
C ALA A 133 4.30 -20.64 6.51
N LYS A 134 3.96 -20.95 5.25
CA LYS A 134 3.19 -22.14 4.91
C LYS A 134 4.05 -23.38 4.67
N TYR A 135 5.22 -23.20 4.05
CA TYR A 135 5.99 -24.30 3.47
C TYR A 135 7.36 -24.51 4.10
N SER A 136 7.86 -23.59 4.96
CA SER A 136 9.15 -23.80 5.63
C SER A 136 9.09 -25.00 6.58
N GLU A 137 10.03 -25.93 6.39
CA GLU A 137 10.22 -27.08 7.29
C GLU A 137 10.94 -26.66 8.59
N ASP A 138 11.77 -25.62 8.53
CA ASP A 138 12.40 -25.04 9.72
C ASP A 138 11.37 -24.26 10.56
N ALA A 139 11.18 -24.69 11.80
CA ALA A 139 10.17 -24.16 12.70
C ALA A 139 10.46 -22.71 13.13
N VAL A 140 11.74 -22.32 13.25
CA VAL A 140 12.13 -20.95 13.64
C VAL A 140 11.82 -19.98 12.49
N THR A 141 12.24 -20.33 11.28
CA THR A 141 11.95 -19.57 10.06
C THR A 141 10.45 -19.48 9.81
N ARG A 142 9.71 -20.59 9.97
CA ARG A 142 8.25 -20.62 9.80
C ARG A 142 7.56 -19.67 10.78
N LYS A 143 7.87 -19.77 12.07
CA LYS A 143 7.27 -18.91 13.10
C LYS A 143 7.55 -17.44 12.85
N ARG A 144 8.80 -17.09 12.53
CA ARG A 144 9.16 -15.70 12.20
C ARG A 144 8.36 -15.18 11.00
N ALA A 145 8.19 -16.01 9.97
CA ALA A 145 7.41 -15.65 8.79
C ALA A 145 5.91 -15.49 9.11
N GLU A 146 5.33 -16.36 9.95
CA GLU A 146 3.93 -16.23 10.42
C GLU A 146 3.71 -14.88 11.13
N GLU A 147 4.65 -14.48 11.99
CA GLU A 147 4.60 -13.21 12.73
C GLU A 147 4.78 -11.99 11.81
N LEU A 148 5.67 -12.08 10.81
CA LEU A 148 5.82 -11.06 9.76
C LEU A 148 4.56 -10.96 8.89
N VAL A 149 3.97 -12.08 8.47
CA VAL A 149 2.72 -12.10 7.69
C VAL A 149 1.59 -11.45 8.47
N ALA A 150 1.47 -11.78 9.76
CA ALA A 150 0.45 -11.20 10.63
C ALA A 150 0.59 -9.68 10.74
N LEU A 151 1.82 -9.17 10.79
CA LEU A 151 2.14 -7.74 10.84
C LEU A 151 1.93 -7.03 9.49
N LEU A 152 2.38 -7.64 8.39
CA LEU A 152 2.54 -6.94 7.12
C LEU A 152 1.31 -7.03 6.22
N THR A 153 0.44 -8.03 6.38
CA THR A 153 -0.76 -8.15 5.54
C THR A 153 -1.76 -7.00 5.70
N PRO A 154 -2.01 -6.43 6.91
CA PRO A 154 -2.83 -5.22 7.02
C PRO A 154 -2.19 -4.00 6.35
N VAL A 155 -0.86 -3.86 6.44
CA VAL A 155 -0.10 -2.81 5.73
C VAL A 155 -0.22 -3.01 4.23
N ALA A 156 -0.01 -4.24 3.75
CA ALA A 156 -0.13 -4.59 2.33
C ALA A 156 -1.53 -4.32 1.78
N LYS A 157 -2.58 -4.56 2.57
CA LYS A 157 -3.94 -4.24 2.17
C LYS A 157 -4.15 -2.73 2.13
N ALA A 158 -4.01 -2.05 3.27
CA ALA A 158 -4.43 -0.65 3.38
C ALA A 158 -3.49 0.30 2.62
N PHE A 159 -2.19 0.18 2.83
CA PHE A 159 -1.23 1.11 2.24
C PHE A 159 -1.21 1.00 0.70
N LEU A 160 -1.22 -0.21 0.13
CA LEU A 160 -1.21 -0.37 -1.33
C LEU A 160 -2.51 0.14 -1.96
N THR A 161 -3.65 0.01 -1.27
CA THR A 161 -4.93 0.49 -1.80
C THR A 161 -5.07 2.00 -1.71
N ASP A 162 -4.53 2.63 -0.66
CA ASP A 162 -4.41 4.09 -0.55
C ASP A 162 -3.44 4.64 -1.62
N MET A 163 -2.26 4.02 -1.78
CA MET A 163 -1.29 4.42 -2.81
C MET A 163 -1.79 4.12 -4.23
N GLY A 164 -2.57 3.05 -4.42
CA GLY A 164 -3.26 2.74 -5.66
C GLY A 164 -4.22 3.84 -6.05
N LEU A 165 -5.06 4.31 -5.11
CA LEU A 165 -5.96 5.43 -5.38
C LEU A 165 -5.18 6.71 -5.70
N GLU A 166 -4.17 7.10 -4.89
CA GLU A 166 -3.32 8.28 -5.15
C GLU A 166 -2.73 8.23 -6.58
N THR A 167 -2.23 7.06 -6.96
CA THR A 167 -1.69 6.83 -8.30
C THR A 167 -2.75 7.02 -9.37
N THR A 168 -3.95 6.44 -9.24
CA THR A 168 -5.01 6.62 -10.24
C THR A 168 -5.47 8.07 -10.38
N ILE A 169 -5.49 8.84 -9.28
CA ILE A 169 -5.81 10.27 -9.30
C ILE A 169 -4.73 11.06 -10.06
N HIS A 170 -3.44 10.76 -9.83
CA HIS A 170 -2.37 11.37 -10.61
C HIS A 170 -2.45 11.05 -12.10
N GLY A 171 -2.75 9.78 -12.45
CA GLY A 171 -2.91 9.40 -13.85
C GLY A 171 -4.07 10.13 -14.50
N GLN A 172 -5.22 10.25 -13.82
CA GLN A 172 -6.34 11.06 -14.30
C GLN A 172 -5.94 12.53 -14.49
N GLN A 173 -5.22 13.11 -13.53
CA GLN A 173 -4.78 14.51 -13.57
C GLN A 173 -3.84 14.80 -14.75
N ILE A 174 -2.94 13.86 -15.10
CA ILE A 174 -2.00 14.01 -16.23
C ILE A 174 -2.73 14.15 -17.57
N PHE A 175 -3.89 13.53 -17.72
CA PHE A 175 -4.71 13.68 -18.93
C PHE A 175 -5.42 15.05 -19.00
N GLY A 176 -5.50 15.80 -17.90
CA GLY A 176 -6.29 17.01 -17.81
C GLY A 176 -7.77 16.72 -18.04
N GLY A 177 -8.46 17.57 -18.83
CA GLY A 177 -9.87 17.37 -19.14
C GLY A 177 -10.20 15.99 -19.75
N HIS A 178 -9.29 15.41 -20.54
CA HIS A 178 -9.46 14.07 -21.11
C HIS A 178 -9.54 12.97 -20.04
N GLY A 179 -8.92 13.17 -18.87
CA GLY A 179 -8.96 12.19 -17.78
C GLY A 179 -10.36 12.02 -17.18
N PHE A 180 -11.24 13.01 -17.37
CA PHE A 180 -12.63 12.96 -16.91
C PHE A 180 -13.59 12.34 -17.92
N ILE A 181 -13.11 12.04 -19.13
CA ILE A 181 -13.90 11.52 -20.25
C ILE A 181 -13.77 9.99 -20.30
N ARG A 182 -14.89 9.28 -20.43
CA ARG A 182 -14.95 7.81 -20.27
C ARG A 182 -14.11 7.05 -21.29
N GLU A 183 -14.02 7.58 -22.49
CA GLU A 183 -13.30 7.01 -23.64
C GLU A 183 -11.79 6.87 -23.38
N TRP A 184 -11.24 7.65 -22.46
CA TRP A 184 -9.82 7.57 -22.05
C TRP A 184 -9.58 6.58 -20.90
N GLY A 185 -10.62 6.08 -20.25
CA GLY A 185 -10.56 5.02 -19.24
C GLY A 185 -9.96 5.39 -17.88
N GLN A 186 -9.34 6.57 -17.69
CA GLN A 186 -8.77 6.98 -16.40
C GLN A 186 -9.83 7.03 -15.29
N GLU A 187 -11.00 7.59 -15.58
CA GLU A 187 -12.10 7.68 -14.63
C GLU A 187 -12.57 6.30 -14.14
N GLN A 188 -12.52 5.29 -15.00
CA GLN A 188 -12.84 3.92 -14.61
C GLN A 188 -11.82 3.37 -13.61
N LEU A 189 -10.52 3.60 -13.83
CA LEU A 189 -9.48 3.14 -12.90
C LEU A 189 -9.67 3.76 -11.51
N VAL A 190 -10.03 5.04 -11.42
CA VAL A 190 -10.35 5.70 -10.13
C VAL A 190 -11.56 5.03 -9.47
N ARG A 191 -12.65 4.80 -10.21
CA ARG A 191 -13.87 4.16 -9.67
C ARG A 191 -13.64 2.72 -9.22
N ASP A 192 -12.92 1.95 -10.02
CA ASP A 192 -12.68 0.53 -9.78
C ASP A 192 -11.64 0.33 -8.65
N CYS A 193 -10.68 1.25 -8.49
CA CYS A 193 -9.74 1.23 -7.38
C CYS A 193 -10.40 1.52 -6.02
N ARG A 194 -11.41 2.41 -5.98
CA ARG A 194 -11.98 2.94 -4.72
C ARG A 194 -12.49 1.86 -3.76
N ILE A 195 -13.05 0.78 -4.29
CA ILE A 195 -13.61 -0.31 -3.47
C ILE A 195 -12.53 -1.08 -2.68
N THR A 196 -11.29 -1.09 -3.17
CA THR A 196 -10.19 -1.84 -2.54
C THR A 196 -9.83 -1.31 -1.14
N GLN A 197 -10.11 -0.05 -0.85
CA GLN A 197 -9.94 0.55 0.48
C GLN A 197 -11.10 0.22 1.45
N ILE A 198 -12.18 -0.38 0.96
CA ILE A 198 -13.45 -0.58 1.69
C ILE A 198 -13.66 -2.05 2.03
N TYR A 199 -13.68 -2.95 1.03
CA TYR A 199 -13.98 -4.36 1.28
C TYR A 199 -12.82 -5.10 1.93
N GLU A 200 -13.08 -6.34 2.35
CA GLU A 200 -12.12 -7.18 3.08
C GLU A 200 -11.52 -6.47 4.31
N GLY A 201 -12.37 -5.67 4.96
CA GLY A 201 -12.03 -4.76 6.07
C GLY A 201 -11.54 -3.40 5.56
N THR A 202 -12.22 -2.33 5.98
CA THR A 202 -11.84 -0.95 5.60
C THR A 202 -10.41 -0.65 6.02
N ASN A 203 -9.78 0.32 5.37
CA ASN A 203 -8.39 0.68 5.71
C ASN A 203 -8.23 1.12 7.18
N GLY A 204 -9.25 1.75 7.78
CA GLY A 204 -9.28 2.02 9.23
C GLY A 204 -9.31 0.74 10.09
N ILE A 205 -10.05 -0.30 9.68
CA ILE A 205 -10.04 -1.59 10.36
C ILE A 205 -8.70 -2.32 10.20
N GLN A 206 -8.05 -2.23 9.04
CA GLN A 206 -6.70 -2.78 8.85
C GLN A 206 -5.67 -2.05 9.74
N ALA A 207 -5.79 -0.73 9.82
CA ALA A 207 -4.95 0.09 10.67
C ALA A 207 -5.14 -0.27 12.16
N LEU A 208 -6.39 -0.43 12.60
CA LEU A 208 -6.70 -0.86 13.96
C LEU A 208 -6.21 -2.30 14.24
N ASP A 209 -6.32 -3.20 13.26
CA ASP A 209 -5.76 -4.55 13.35
C ASP A 209 -4.25 -4.50 13.56
N LEU A 210 -3.55 -3.74 12.72
CA LEU A 210 -2.10 -3.53 12.79
C LEU A 210 -1.70 -3.02 14.18
N VAL A 211 -2.22 -1.87 14.60
CA VAL A 211 -1.79 -1.24 15.86
C VAL A 211 -2.27 -2.05 17.05
N GLY A 212 -3.57 -2.32 17.16
CA GLY A 212 -4.15 -2.97 18.33
C GLY A 212 -3.71 -4.42 18.49
N ARG A 213 -3.84 -5.25 17.45
CA ARG A 213 -3.59 -6.70 17.57
C ARG A 213 -2.16 -7.09 17.24
N LYS A 214 -1.53 -6.47 16.24
CA LYS A 214 -0.20 -6.91 15.75
C LYS A 214 0.96 -6.20 16.40
N VAL A 215 0.80 -4.94 16.80
CA VAL A 215 1.83 -4.16 17.48
C VAL A 215 1.65 -4.20 18.99
N ILE A 216 0.52 -3.70 19.51
CA ILE A 216 0.25 -3.67 20.95
C ILE A 216 0.07 -5.09 21.50
N GLY A 217 -0.76 -5.91 20.85
CA GLY A 217 -1.02 -7.30 21.25
C GLY A 217 0.22 -8.19 21.32
N SER A 218 1.25 -7.91 20.51
CA SER A 218 2.53 -8.65 20.55
C SER A 218 3.61 -7.96 21.41
N GLY A 219 3.30 -6.86 22.11
CA GLY A 219 4.30 -6.04 22.80
C GLY A 219 5.43 -5.53 21.87
N GLY A 220 5.10 -5.27 20.61
CA GLY A 220 6.04 -4.87 19.56
C GLY A 220 6.93 -5.99 19.00
N ALA A 221 6.79 -7.24 19.45
CA ALA A 221 7.62 -8.36 18.99
C ALA A 221 7.61 -8.54 17.47
N PHE A 222 6.43 -8.49 16.83
CA PHE A 222 6.33 -8.67 15.40
C PHE A 222 7.02 -7.53 14.64
N SER A 223 6.81 -6.27 15.07
CA SER A 223 7.49 -5.11 14.50
C SER A 223 9.02 -5.22 14.58
N ARG A 224 9.55 -5.71 15.71
CA ARG A 224 11.00 -5.93 15.89
C ARG A 224 11.58 -6.93 14.89
N HIS A 225 10.84 -7.97 14.47
CA HIS A 225 11.34 -8.88 13.42
C HIS A 225 11.62 -8.15 12.11
N PHE A 226 10.73 -7.21 11.75
CA PHE A 226 10.87 -6.41 10.54
C PHE A 226 11.98 -5.36 10.68
N THR A 227 11.98 -4.57 11.75
CA THR A 227 12.99 -3.52 11.93
C THR A 227 14.41 -4.09 12.12
N ASN A 228 14.57 -5.24 12.76
CA ASN A 228 15.86 -5.91 12.87
C ASN A 228 16.40 -6.39 11.51
N GLU A 229 15.52 -6.88 10.62
CA GLU A 229 15.92 -7.23 9.25
C GLU A 229 16.45 -6.00 8.49
N ILE A 230 15.75 -4.87 8.61
CA ILE A 230 16.18 -3.62 7.96
C ILE A 230 17.49 -3.12 8.57
N LYS A 231 17.66 -3.16 9.89
CA LYS A 231 18.91 -2.77 10.56
C LYS A 231 20.08 -3.64 10.13
N ALA A 232 19.88 -4.95 9.98
CA ALA A 232 20.90 -5.86 9.43
C ALA A 232 21.25 -5.50 7.97
N PHE A 233 20.25 -5.16 7.15
CA PHE A 233 20.48 -4.66 5.80
C PHE A 233 21.30 -3.37 5.80
N VAL A 234 20.95 -2.39 6.65
CA VAL A 234 21.68 -1.12 6.78
C VAL A 234 23.12 -1.35 7.24
N ALA A 235 23.34 -2.25 8.20
CA ALA A 235 24.68 -2.58 8.70
C ALA A 235 25.57 -3.26 7.65
N SER A 236 24.97 -3.93 6.65
CA SER A 236 25.69 -4.52 5.50
C SER A 236 25.88 -3.56 4.32
N ALA A 237 25.45 -2.30 4.44
CA ALA A 237 25.55 -1.32 3.36
C ALA A 237 26.99 -0.82 3.19
N ASP A 238 27.44 -0.77 1.93
CA ASP A 238 28.67 -0.06 1.57
C ASP A 238 28.45 1.45 1.45
N GLU A 239 29.52 2.19 1.18
CA GLU A 239 29.47 3.65 1.02
C GLU A 239 28.57 4.09 -0.14
N ALA A 240 28.57 3.34 -1.25
CA ALA A 240 27.77 3.65 -2.44
C ALA A 240 26.26 3.57 -2.14
N LEU A 241 25.84 2.63 -1.30
CA LEU A 241 24.45 2.52 -0.85
C LEU A 241 24.09 3.58 0.22
N GLY A 242 25.08 4.34 0.71
CA GLY A 242 24.93 5.33 1.78
C GLY A 242 23.85 6.39 1.54
N GLU A 243 23.61 6.78 0.29
CA GLU A 243 22.54 7.72 -0.06
C GLU A 243 21.12 7.18 0.22
N PHE A 244 20.96 5.86 0.31
CA PHE A 244 19.69 5.19 0.59
C PHE A 244 19.66 4.55 1.99
N SER A 245 20.77 3.96 2.44
CA SER A 245 20.84 3.25 3.73
C SER A 245 20.75 4.21 4.93
N LYS A 246 21.33 5.41 4.84
CA LYS A 246 21.26 6.43 5.91
C LYS A 246 19.84 6.95 6.14
N PRO A 247 19.10 7.45 5.14
CA PRO A 247 17.72 7.87 5.36
C PRO A 247 16.79 6.70 5.71
N LEU A 248 17.08 5.47 5.24
CA LEU A 248 16.35 4.27 5.69
C LEU A 248 16.57 4.00 7.18
N ALA A 249 17.81 4.12 7.67
CA ALA A 249 18.11 3.96 9.09
C ALA A 249 17.31 4.94 9.95
N ALA A 250 17.28 6.23 9.56
CA ALA A 250 16.49 7.26 10.24
C ALA A 250 14.97 6.98 10.20
N ALA A 251 14.46 6.45 9.09
CA ALA A 251 13.04 6.08 8.97
C ALA A 251 12.66 4.90 9.88
N VAL A 252 13.58 3.92 10.03
CA VAL A 252 13.39 2.79 10.96
C VAL A 252 13.48 3.25 12.41
N GLU A 253 14.43 4.11 12.75
CA GLU A 253 14.54 4.71 14.09
C GLU A 253 13.25 5.46 14.46
N ASN A 254 12.75 6.33 13.57
CA ASN A 254 11.47 7.01 13.76
C ASN A 254 10.31 6.02 13.98
N LEU A 255 10.26 4.92 13.22
CA LEU A 255 9.22 3.89 13.39
C LEU A 255 9.35 3.15 14.73
N GLU A 256 10.57 2.82 15.17
CA GLU A 256 10.82 2.15 16.45
C GLU A 256 10.45 3.06 17.63
N GLU A 257 10.84 4.34 17.58
CA GLU A 257 10.46 5.34 18.59
C GLU A 257 8.94 5.54 18.65
N LEU A 258 8.29 5.66 17.48
CA LEU A 258 6.84 5.85 17.42
C LEU A 258 6.10 4.62 17.96
N THR A 259 6.62 3.42 17.67
CA THR A 259 6.09 2.15 18.19
C THR A 259 6.24 2.09 19.71
N ALA A 260 7.40 2.46 20.25
CA ALA A 260 7.64 2.50 21.69
C ALA A 260 6.72 3.52 22.39
N TRP A 261 6.56 4.70 21.80
CA TRP A 261 5.64 5.72 22.30
C TRP A 261 4.20 5.22 22.34
N LEU A 262 3.71 4.57 21.28
CA LEU A 262 2.36 4.01 21.24
C LEU A 262 2.16 2.87 22.25
N LEU A 263 3.13 1.99 22.40
CA LEU A 263 3.10 0.91 23.41
C LEU A 263 2.96 1.47 24.82
N ASP A 264 3.57 2.62 25.10
CA ASP A 264 3.46 3.28 26.39
C ASP A 264 2.09 3.95 26.58
N ARG A 265 1.67 4.77 25.62
CA ARG A 265 0.38 5.48 25.64
C ARG A 265 -0.82 4.55 25.76
N ALA A 266 -0.78 3.41 25.07
CA ALA A 266 -1.85 2.42 25.08
C ALA A 266 -2.12 1.80 26.47
N LYS A 267 -1.18 1.89 27.43
CA LYS A 267 -1.40 1.41 28.80
C LYS A 267 -2.35 2.30 29.60
N GLY A 268 -2.34 3.61 29.30
CA GLY A 268 -3.07 4.61 30.07
C GLY A 268 -4.40 5.03 29.46
N ASN A 269 -4.55 4.95 28.13
CA ASN A 269 -5.76 5.38 27.43
C ASN A 269 -6.05 4.47 26.23
N PRO A 270 -7.16 3.71 26.22
CA PRO A 270 -7.50 2.80 25.12
C PRO A 270 -7.78 3.53 23.80
N ASN A 271 -8.18 4.80 23.85
CA ASN A 271 -8.48 5.60 22.65
C ASN A 271 -7.23 5.91 21.82
N GLU A 272 -6.03 5.85 22.41
CA GLU A 272 -4.76 6.11 21.72
C GLU A 272 -4.51 5.12 20.57
N ILE A 273 -4.96 3.88 20.71
CA ILE A 273 -4.79 2.84 19.70
C ILE A 273 -5.55 3.21 18.42
N GLY A 274 -6.82 3.56 18.56
CA GLY A 274 -7.67 3.96 17.44
C GLY A 274 -7.21 5.28 16.82
N ALA A 275 -6.91 6.26 17.67
CA ALA A 275 -6.52 7.61 17.26
C ALA A 275 -5.25 7.66 16.41
N ALA A 276 -4.28 6.78 16.69
CA ALA A 276 -3.02 6.73 15.97
C ALA A 276 -3.01 5.81 14.73
N SER A 277 -4.04 4.98 14.58
CA SER A 277 -3.96 3.76 13.78
C SER A 277 -3.61 4.02 12.31
N VAL A 278 -4.31 4.96 11.67
CA VAL A 278 -4.22 5.21 10.22
C VAL A 278 -2.88 5.86 9.86
N GLU A 279 -2.46 6.85 10.61
CA GLU A 279 -1.20 7.58 10.41
C GLU A 279 -0.01 6.68 10.71
N TYR A 280 -0.08 5.87 11.78
CA TYR A 280 0.95 4.87 12.09
C TYR A 280 1.09 3.84 10.95
N LEU A 281 -0.04 3.35 10.41
CA LEU A 281 -0.01 2.44 9.27
C LEU A 281 0.70 3.06 8.06
N HIS A 282 0.49 4.34 7.80
CA HIS A 282 1.18 5.04 6.72
C HIS A 282 2.67 5.24 7.01
N VAL A 283 3.07 5.61 8.23
CA VAL A 283 4.49 5.66 8.63
C VAL A 283 5.15 4.30 8.39
N PHE A 284 4.50 3.21 8.81
CA PHE A 284 4.98 1.85 8.60
C PHE A 284 5.12 1.55 7.09
N GLY A 285 4.09 1.84 6.29
CA GLY A 285 4.07 1.59 4.84
C GLY A 285 5.17 2.34 4.08
N TYR A 286 5.37 3.63 4.36
CA TYR A 286 6.45 4.40 3.75
C TYR A 286 7.84 3.89 4.16
N THR A 287 8.04 3.47 5.41
CA THR A 287 9.30 2.85 5.84
C THR A 287 9.52 1.49 5.16
N ALA A 288 8.46 0.69 5.00
CA ALA A 288 8.54 -0.58 4.27
C ALA A 288 8.92 -0.40 2.79
N TYR A 289 8.32 0.59 2.11
CA TYR A 289 8.69 0.94 0.74
C TYR A 289 10.12 1.49 0.65
N ALA A 290 10.59 2.26 1.65
CA ALA A 290 11.98 2.72 1.69
C ALA A 290 12.95 1.53 1.73
N TYR A 291 12.62 0.50 2.51
CA TYR A 291 13.41 -0.73 2.55
C TYR A 291 13.44 -1.44 1.19
N MET A 292 12.27 -1.60 0.55
CA MET A 292 12.20 -2.19 -0.79
C MET A 292 12.99 -1.39 -1.84
N TRP A 293 12.93 -0.06 -1.78
CA TRP A 293 13.72 0.82 -2.65
C TRP A 293 15.22 0.68 -2.41
N ALA A 294 15.65 0.57 -1.15
CA ALA A 294 17.06 0.36 -0.84
C ALA A 294 17.58 -1.01 -1.31
N LEU A 295 16.77 -2.08 -1.19
CA LEU A 295 17.10 -3.40 -1.75
C LEU A 295 17.28 -3.33 -3.27
N MET A 296 16.32 -2.73 -3.97
CA MET A 296 16.41 -2.54 -5.42
C MET A 296 17.60 -1.64 -5.82
N ALA A 297 17.89 -0.60 -5.04
CA ALA A 297 19.02 0.29 -5.28
C ALA A 297 20.36 -0.43 -5.11
N ARG A 298 20.52 -1.30 -4.10
CA ARG A 298 21.72 -2.15 -3.94
C ARG A 298 21.98 -2.98 -5.19
N THR A 299 20.95 -3.64 -5.72
CA THR A 299 21.07 -4.41 -6.96
C THR A 299 21.38 -3.52 -8.17
N ALA A 300 20.75 -2.34 -8.27
CA ALA A 300 20.94 -1.44 -9.40
C ALA A 300 22.32 -0.75 -9.40
N LEU A 301 22.88 -0.44 -8.22
CA LEU A 301 24.25 0.09 -8.09
C LEU A 301 25.29 -0.92 -8.57
N ALA A 302 25.13 -2.20 -8.24
CA ALA A 302 26.02 -3.26 -8.69
C ALA A 302 26.03 -3.47 -10.21
N LYS A 303 24.99 -2.97 -10.90
CA LYS A 303 24.79 -3.08 -12.35
C LYS A 303 24.72 -1.72 -13.04
N GLN A 304 25.27 -0.70 -12.38
CA GLN A 304 25.19 0.66 -12.88
C GLN A 304 25.95 0.80 -14.20
N GLY A 305 25.27 1.33 -15.22
CA GLY A 305 25.84 1.49 -16.56
C GLY A 305 25.63 0.32 -17.51
N GLU A 306 25.02 -0.79 -17.05
CA GLU A 306 24.67 -1.92 -17.94
C GLU A 306 23.46 -1.61 -18.84
N ASP A 307 22.41 -0.99 -18.27
CA ASP A 307 21.15 -0.69 -18.97
C ASP A 307 20.40 0.50 -18.32
N ASP A 308 19.61 1.20 -19.13
CA ASP A 308 18.72 2.31 -18.74
C ASP A 308 17.73 1.91 -17.64
N PHE A 309 17.37 0.63 -17.54
CA PHE A 309 16.54 0.11 -16.45
C PHE A 309 17.15 0.40 -15.07
N TYR A 310 18.44 0.12 -14.88
CA TYR A 310 19.10 0.33 -13.58
C TYR A 310 19.28 1.81 -13.26
N ALA A 311 19.58 2.64 -14.27
CA ALA A 311 19.58 4.10 -14.12
C ALA A 311 18.19 4.62 -13.71
N SER A 312 17.12 4.11 -14.34
CA SER A 312 15.74 4.43 -14.00
C SER A 312 15.37 4.04 -12.56
N LYS A 313 15.81 2.86 -12.11
CA LYS A 313 15.61 2.39 -10.73
C LYS A 313 16.28 3.32 -9.72
N LEU A 314 17.54 3.68 -9.93
CA LEU A 314 18.28 4.59 -9.04
C LEU A 314 17.65 5.99 -9.02
N GLY A 315 17.27 6.52 -10.19
CA GLY A 315 16.58 7.81 -10.27
C GLY A 315 15.25 7.82 -9.51
N THR A 316 14.48 6.73 -9.60
CA THR A 316 13.20 6.59 -8.90
C THR A 316 13.39 6.40 -7.40
N ALA A 317 14.40 5.63 -6.98
CA ALA A 317 14.77 5.50 -5.57
C ALA A 317 15.12 6.86 -4.96
N ARG A 318 15.97 7.65 -5.63
CA ARG A 318 16.33 9.01 -5.18
C ARG A 318 15.11 9.91 -5.03
N PHE A 319 14.18 9.85 -5.99
CA PHE A 319 12.91 10.58 -5.88
C PHE A 319 12.08 10.11 -4.68
N TYR A 320 11.95 8.80 -4.47
CA TYR A 320 11.19 8.25 -3.35
C TYR A 320 11.73 8.78 -2.01
N PHE A 321 13.04 8.65 -1.79
CA PHE A 321 13.70 9.10 -0.56
C PHE A 321 13.63 10.62 -0.39
N ALA A 322 13.69 11.40 -1.47
CA ALA A 322 13.67 12.86 -1.39
C ALA A 322 12.25 13.47 -1.30
N ARG A 323 11.21 12.81 -1.83
CA ARG A 323 9.88 13.42 -2.04
C ARG A 323 8.72 12.68 -1.41
N LEU A 324 8.84 11.38 -1.17
CA LEU A 324 7.76 10.57 -0.60
C LEU A 324 8.05 10.16 0.84
N LEU A 325 9.26 9.66 1.13
CA LEU A 325 9.64 9.27 2.48
C LEU A 325 9.46 10.39 3.53
N PRO A 326 9.74 11.68 3.25
CA PRO A 326 9.56 12.74 4.26
C PRO A 326 8.14 12.89 4.80
N ARG A 327 7.11 12.33 4.13
CA ARG A 327 5.72 12.30 4.64
C ARG A 327 5.62 11.60 6.01
N ILE A 328 6.54 10.71 6.35
CA ILE A 328 6.56 10.06 7.67
C ILE A 328 6.67 11.07 8.82
N HIS A 329 7.29 12.24 8.61
CA HIS A 329 7.49 13.19 9.69
C HIS A 329 6.20 13.87 10.14
N SER A 330 5.36 14.31 9.20
CA SER A 330 4.05 14.91 9.55
C SER A 330 3.08 13.86 10.08
N LEU A 331 3.15 12.63 9.56
CA LEU A 331 2.34 11.52 10.05
C LEU A 331 2.75 11.11 11.48
N SER A 332 4.06 10.99 11.76
CA SER A 332 4.59 10.76 13.11
C SER A 332 4.14 11.85 14.08
N ALA A 333 4.14 13.13 13.65
CA ALA A 333 3.65 14.23 14.47
C ALA A 333 2.14 14.10 14.78
N SER A 334 1.34 13.67 13.78
CA SER A 334 -0.10 13.43 13.95
C SER A 334 -0.38 12.28 14.92
N VAL A 335 0.38 11.18 14.83
CA VAL A 335 0.31 10.08 15.80
C VAL A 335 0.63 10.58 17.22
N ARG A 336 1.67 11.40 17.38
CA ARG A 336 2.10 11.94 18.68
C ARG A 336 1.13 12.98 19.26
N ALA A 337 0.18 13.49 18.47
CA ALA A 337 -0.87 14.37 18.99
C ALA A 337 -1.84 13.63 19.93
N GLY A 338 -1.82 12.29 19.94
CA GLY A 338 -2.63 11.47 20.83
C GLY A 338 -4.13 11.56 20.52
N SER A 339 -4.96 11.00 21.40
CA SER A 339 -6.41 10.94 21.13
C SER A 339 -7.17 12.21 21.50
N GLU A 340 -6.61 13.07 22.35
CA GLU A 340 -7.33 14.18 23.00
C GLU A 340 -8.07 15.07 21.99
N SER A 341 -7.39 15.48 20.92
CA SER A 341 -7.96 16.36 19.89
C SER A 341 -9.17 15.76 19.15
N LEU A 342 -9.33 14.43 19.15
CA LEU A 342 -10.45 13.75 18.50
C LEU A 342 -11.72 13.74 19.36
N TYR A 343 -11.61 14.03 20.66
CA TYR A 343 -12.72 14.01 21.62
C TYR A 343 -13.02 15.39 22.22
N LEU A 344 -12.53 16.46 21.58
CA LEU A 344 -12.87 17.84 21.97
C LEU A 344 -14.26 18.27 21.53
N LEU A 345 -14.87 17.55 20.58
CA LEU A 345 -16.18 17.84 20.04
C LEU A 345 -17.19 16.79 20.49
N ASP A 346 -18.36 17.25 20.93
CA ASP A 346 -19.55 16.40 21.13
C ASP A 346 -20.11 15.96 19.78
N ALA A 347 -20.92 14.90 19.78
CA ALA A 347 -21.44 14.32 18.54
C ALA A 347 -22.29 15.31 17.72
N GLU A 348 -23.05 16.20 18.36
CA GLU A 348 -23.86 17.21 17.67
C GLU A 348 -23.04 18.35 17.04
N GLN A 349 -21.73 18.42 17.30
CA GLN A 349 -20.84 19.46 16.79
C GLN A 349 -20.15 19.09 15.46
N PHE A 350 -20.38 17.88 14.95
CA PHE A 350 -19.96 17.41 13.62
C PHE A 350 -21.09 17.57 12.61
#